data_AF-A0A5B9FIV9-F1
#
_entry.id   AF-A0A5B9FIV9-F1
#
_cell.length_a   1.000
_cell.length_b   1.000
_cell.length_c   1.000
_cell.angle_alpha   90.00
_cell.angle_beta   90.00
_cell.angle_gamma   90.00
#
_symmetry.space_group_name_H-M   'P 1'
#
loop_
_entity.id
_entity.type
_entity.pdbx_description
1 polymer ?
#
loop_
_entity_poly.entity_id
_entity_poly.type
_entity_poly.pdbx_seq_one_letter_code
_entity_poly.pdbx_strand_id
1 'polypeptide(L)'
;MRSIIIAAAFALSAFSAQAAEPIEGNWKTASGATAQIAPCGGAFCVTLKSGQHNGKQIGKMAGSGDSYKGEITDPETDKTYSGAGSVSGNSLKMKGCVMAVLCKTQTWTRL
;
A
#
# COMPACT_ATOMS: atom_id res chain seq x y z
N MET A 1 60.25 4.61 -1.90
CA MET A 1 59.91 3.90 -3.15
C MET A 1 59.29 2.55 -2.79
N ARG A 2 58.09 2.27 -3.32
CA ARG A 2 57.48 0.93 -3.55
C ARG A 2 57.13 0.10 -2.30
N SER A 3 55.90 -0.31 -2.03
CA SER A 3 54.70 -0.39 -2.86
C SER A 3 53.46 -0.41 -1.95
N ILE A 4 52.45 0.38 -2.30
CA ILE A 4 51.10 0.28 -1.76
C ILE A 4 50.34 -0.66 -2.70
N ILE A 5 49.79 -1.76 -2.20
CA ILE A 5 48.71 -2.48 -2.89
C ILE A 5 47.59 -2.71 -1.87
N ILE A 6 46.65 -1.77 -1.88
CA ILE A 6 45.37 -1.84 -1.20
C ILE A 6 44.43 -2.58 -2.14
N ALA A 7 44.02 -3.81 -1.79
CA ALA A 7 42.92 -4.50 -2.46
C ALA A 7 41.67 -4.41 -1.56
N ALA A 8 41.06 -3.23 -1.49
CA ALA A 8 39.74 -3.07 -0.88
C ALA A 8 38.69 -3.58 -1.87
N ALA A 9 38.31 -4.85 -1.74
CA ALA A 9 37.16 -5.41 -2.44
C ALA A 9 35.88 -4.77 -1.88
N PHE A 10 35.47 -3.64 -2.47
CA PHE A 10 34.19 -3.01 -2.22
C PHE A 10 33.09 -3.94 -2.74
N ALA A 11 32.46 -4.67 -1.83
CA ALA A 11 31.22 -5.37 -2.11
C ALA A 11 30.15 -4.34 -2.47
N LEU A 12 29.82 -4.23 -3.76
CA LEU A 12 28.67 -3.49 -4.24
C LEU A 12 27.41 -4.27 -3.84
N SER A 13 26.96 -4.05 -2.60
CA SER A 13 25.59 -4.40 -2.23
C SER A 13 24.66 -3.48 -3.02
N ALA A 14 24.10 -4.01 -4.11
CA ALA A 14 22.97 -3.42 -4.81
C ALA A 14 21.74 -3.47 -3.89
N PHE A 15 21.66 -2.55 -2.94
CA PHE A 15 20.39 -2.23 -2.30
C PHE A 15 19.58 -1.50 -3.36
N SER A 16 18.66 -2.23 -4.00
CA SER A 16 17.61 -1.62 -4.81
C SER A 16 16.86 -0.65 -3.90
N ALA A 17 17.12 0.64 -4.07
CA ALA A 17 16.20 1.66 -3.59
C ALA A 17 14.93 1.50 -4.43
N GLN A 18 14.02 0.60 -3.99
CA GLN A 18 12.66 0.63 -4.47
C GLN A 18 12.13 2.01 -4.07
N ALA A 19 11.88 2.85 -5.07
CA ALA A 19 11.12 4.08 -4.86
C ALA A 19 9.82 3.67 -4.15
N ALA A 20 9.47 4.38 -3.07
CA ALA A 20 8.22 4.14 -2.39
C ALA A 20 7.10 4.24 -3.41
N GLU A 21 6.32 3.17 -3.55
CA GLU A 21 5.23 3.18 -4.51
C GLU A 21 4.23 4.27 -4.11
N PRO A 22 3.60 4.95 -5.07
CA PRO A 22 2.63 6.00 -4.78
C PRO A 22 1.54 5.59 -3.80
N ILE A 23 1.17 4.31 -3.73
CA ILE A 23 0.15 3.83 -2.78
C ILE A 23 0.62 3.80 -1.32
N GLU A 24 1.93 3.73 -1.06
CA GLU A 24 2.47 3.61 0.28
C GLU A 24 2.23 4.88 1.11
N GLY A 25 2.02 4.71 2.42
CA GLY A 25 1.85 5.81 3.38
C GLY A 25 0.57 5.74 4.19
N ASN A 26 0.25 6.84 4.89
CA ASN A 26 -0.95 6.96 5.70
C ASN A 26 -2.06 7.66 4.92
N TRP A 27 -3.26 7.08 5.00
CA TRP A 27 -4.42 7.53 4.26
C TRP A 27 -5.61 7.70 5.21
N LYS A 28 -6.35 8.78 5.03
CA LYS A 28 -7.65 8.98 5.65
C LYS A 28 -8.72 8.34 4.76
N THR A 29 -9.36 7.32 5.30
CA THR A 29 -10.47 6.61 4.67
C THR A 29 -11.73 7.48 4.64
N ALA A 30 -12.71 7.10 3.81
CA ALA A 30 -13.99 7.82 3.71
C ALA A 30 -14.80 7.80 5.03
N SER A 31 -14.60 6.81 5.90
CA SER A 31 -15.21 6.77 7.23
C SER A 31 -14.49 7.67 8.25
N GLY A 32 -13.36 8.26 7.88
CA GLY A 32 -12.54 9.11 8.75
C GLY A 32 -11.45 8.38 9.52
N ALA A 33 -11.41 7.04 9.46
CA ALA A 33 -10.31 6.25 10.04
C ALA A 33 -9.01 6.41 9.23
N THR A 34 -7.88 6.14 9.87
CA THR A 34 -6.55 6.15 9.27
C THR A 34 -6.17 4.74 8.86
N ALA A 35 -5.85 4.54 7.60
CA ALA A 35 -5.30 3.31 7.06
C ALA A 35 -3.84 3.56 6.64
N GLN A 36 -2.93 2.71 7.12
CA GLN A 36 -1.55 2.67 6.66
C GLN A 36 -1.43 1.62 5.57
N ILE A 37 -0.84 2.00 4.45
CA ILE A 37 -0.49 1.09 3.36
C ILE A 37 1.02 0.94 3.33
N ALA A 38 1.48 -0.31 3.44
CA ALA A 38 2.91 -0.65 3.48
C ALA A 38 3.19 -1.92 2.69
N PRO A 39 4.41 -2.08 2.13
CA PRO A 39 4.79 -3.28 1.40
C PRO A 39 4.78 -4.53 2.30
N CYS A 40 4.21 -5.62 1.79
CA CYS A 40 4.11 -6.92 2.45
C CYS A 40 4.29 -8.06 1.43
N GLY A 41 5.50 -8.65 1.39
CA GLY A 41 5.78 -9.86 0.59
C GLY A 41 5.44 -9.73 -0.90
N GLY A 42 5.76 -8.58 -1.53
CA GLY A 42 5.49 -8.32 -2.95
C GLY A 42 4.12 -7.73 -3.27
N ALA A 43 3.34 -7.38 -2.24
CA ALA A 43 2.10 -6.61 -2.35
C ALA A 43 2.13 -5.44 -1.35
N PHE A 44 1.02 -4.72 -1.22
CA PHE A 44 0.81 -3.61 -0.30
C PHE A 44 -0.35 -3.95 0.65
N CYS A 45 -0.05 -4.09 1.93
CA CYS A 45 -1.03 -4.42 2.95
C CYS A 45 -1.64 -3.13 3.51
N VAL A 46 -2.96 -3.12 3.63
CA VAL A 46 -3.73 -2.02 4.19
C VAL A 46 -4.09 -2.37 5.63
N THR A 47 -3.60 -1.58 6.58
CA THR A 47 -3.79 -1.79 8.02
C THR A 47 -4.43 -0.57 8.65
N LEU A 48 -5.49 -0.74 9.43
CA LEU A 48 -6.08 0.38 10.16
C LEU A 48 -5.18 0.79 11.32
N LYS A 49 -4.88 2.08 11.45
CA LYS A 49 -4.09 2.68 12.54
C LYS A 49 -4.95 3.47 13.52
N SER A 50 -6.23 3.64 13.21
CA SER A 50 -7.20 4.29 14.09
C SER A 50 -8.60 3.73 13.88
N GLY A 51 -9.52 4.09 14.78
CA GLY A 51 -10.87 3.53 14.85
C GLY A 51 -10.96 2.26 15.70
N GLN A 52 -12.12 1.61 15.66
CA GLN A 52 -12.45 0.44 16.47
C GLN A 52 -11.60 -0.81 16.14
N HIS A 53 -11.04 -0.87 14.93
CA HIS A 53 -10.25 -2.00 14.42
C HIS A 53 -8.75 -1.66 14.25
N ASN A 54 -8.22 -0.79 15.11
CA ASN A 54 -6.81 -0.41 15.08
C ASN A 54 -5.89 -1.66 15.17
N GLY A 55 -4.89 -1.72 14.29
CA GLY A 55 -3.94 -2.82 14.15
C GLY A 55 -4.43 -3.95 13.23
N LYS A 56 -5.70 -3.98 12.82
CA LYS A 56 -6.21 -5.04 11.93
C LYS A 56 -5.80 -4.74 10.48
N GLN A 57 -5.22 -5.74 9.82
CA GLN A 57 -5.04 -5.72 8.37
C GLN A 57 -6.40 -5.94 7.70
N ILE A 58 -6.82 -4.96 6.92
CA ILE A 58 -8.12 -4.94 6.23
C ILE A 58 -7.98 -5.09 4.72
N GLY A 59 -6.78 -5.26 4.18
CA GLY A 59 -6.65 -5.45 2.74
C GLY A 59 -5.25 -5.75 2.26
N LYS A 60 -5.17 -6.20 1.01
CA LYS A 60 -3.93 -6.47 0.30
C LYS A 60 -4.11 -6.07 -1.16
N MET A 61 -3.25 -5.16 -1.62
CA MET A 61 -3.27 -4.56 -2.94
C MET A 61 -1.99 -4.91 -3.67
N ALA A 62 -2.05 -5.29 -4.94
CA ALA A 62 -0.90 -5.51 -5.79
C ALA A 62 -1.01 -4.65 -7.04
N GLY A 63 0.11 -4.11 -7.50
CA GLY A 63 0.15 -3.18 -8.62
C GLY A 63 1.41 -2.33 -8.56
N SER A 64 1.48 -1.36 -9.45
CA SER A 64 2.64 -0.47 -9.58
C SER A 64 2.22 0.84 -10.24
N GLY A 65 2.89 1.93 -9.90
CA GLY A 65 2.61 3.27 -10.41
C GLY A 65 1.29 3.80 -9.86
N ASP A 66 0.32 4.01 -10.75
CA ASP A 66 -0.93 4.70 -10.39
C ASP A 66 -2.13 3.75 -10.28
N SER A 67 -1.95 2.44 -10.47
CA SER A 67 -3.03 1.46 -10.53
C SER A 67 -2.70 0.20 -9.74
N TYR A 68 -3.62 -0.16 -8.85
CA TYR A 68 -3.49 -1.24 -7.89
C TYR A 68 -4.79 -2.04 -7.86
N LYS A 69 -4.69 -3.35 -7.72
CA LYS A 69 -5.84 -4.25 -7.61
C LYS A 69 -5.62 -5.19 -6.45
N GLY A 70 -6.69 -5.55 -5.78
CA GLY A 70 -6.61 -6.45 -4.66
C GLY A 70 -7.93 -6.58 -3.98
N GLU A 71 -7.88 -6.76 -2.67
CA GLU A 71 -9.04 -7.08 -1.87
C GLU A 71 -9.00 -6.32 -0.56
N ILE A 72 -10.18 -5.93 -0.10
CA ILE A 72 -10.39 -5.27 1.18
C ILE A 72 -11.44 -6.05 1.96
N THR A 73 -11.05 -6.51 3.13
CA THR A 73 -11.90 -7.13 4.10
C THR A 73 -12.46 -6.06 5.03
N ASP A 74 -13.77 -5.93 5.03
CA ASP A 74 -14.48 -5.14 6.02
C ASP A 74 -14.35 -5.82 7.40
N PRO A 75 -13.72 -5.16 8.38
CA PRO A 75 -13.48 -5.76 9.69
C PRO A 75 -14.74 -5.89 10.55
N GLU A 76 -15.84 -5.19 10.22
CA GLU A 76 -17.11 -5.27 10.95
C GLU A 76 -17.91 -6.51 10.54
N THR A 77 -17.93 -6.81 9.24
CA THR A 77 -18.72 -7.90 8.67
C THR A 77 -17.89 -9.14 8.29
N ASP A 78 -16.57 -9.04 8.41
CA ASP A 78 -15.57 -10.02 7.96
C ASP A 78 -15.74 -10.44 6.49
N LYS A 79 -16.30 -9.54 5.68
CA LYS A 79 -16.53 -9.75 4.25
C LYS A 79 -15.41 -9.17 3.44
N THR A 80 -14.85 -9.98 2.54
CA THR A 80 -13.82 -9.55 1.58
C THR A 80 -14.46 -9.07 0.29
N TYR A 81 -14.04 -7.89 -0.15
CA TYR A 81 -14.49 -7.23 -1.38
C TYR A 81 -13.30 -7.02 -2.30
N SER A 82 -13.45 -7.39 -3.57
CA SER A 82 -12.45 -7.06 -4.57
C SER A 82 -12.48 -5.56 -4.85
N GLY A 83 -11.30 -4.95 -4.83
CA GLY A 83 -11.11 -3.52 -4.98
C GLY A 83 -10.04 -3.18 -6.02
N ALA A 84 -10.23 -2.06 -6.70
CA ALA A 84 -9.19 -1.42 -7.49
C ALA A 84 -8.87 -0.05 -6.90
N GLY A 85 -7.61 0.22 -6.62
CA GLY A 85 -7.10 1.50 -6.14
C GLY A 85 -6.36 2.21 -7.26
N SER A 86 -6.59 3.51 -7.43
CA SER A 86 -5.77 4.35 -8.29
C SER A 86 -5.26 5.55 -7.51
N VAL A 87 -3.95 5.76 -7.53
CA VAL A 87 -3.29 6.85 -6.82
C VAL A 87 -3.05 8.00 -7.78
N SER A 88 -3.37 9.21 -7.33
CA SER A 88 -3.06 10.45 -8.02
C SER A 88 -2.56 11.46 -6.98
N GLY A 89 -1.23 11.52 -6.82
CA GLY A 89 -0.56 12.37 -5.82
C GLY A 89 -1.01 12.07 -4.39
N ASN A 90 -1.81 12.97 -3.82
CA ASN A 90 -2.34 12.88 -2.45
C ASN A 90 -3.76 12.29 -2.38
N SER A 91 -4.30 11.78 -3.48
CA SER A 91 -5.63 11.18 -3.53
C SER A 91 -5.56 9.73 -3.99
N LEU A 92 -6.17 8.83 -3.22
CA LEU A 92 -6.32 7.42 -3.57
C LEU A 92 -7.79 7.16 -3.86
N LYS A 93 -8.14 6.94 -5.12
CA LYS A 93 -9.47 6.53 -5.54
C LYS A 93 -9.58 5.02 -5.43
N MET A 94 -10.40 4.56 -4.51
CA MET A 94 -10.62 3.15 -4.24
C MET A 94 -12.02 2.75 -4.70
N LYS A 95 -12.10 1.82 -5.64
CA LYS A 95 -13.33 1.31 -6.20
C LYS A 95 -13.53 -0.12 -5.72
N GLY A 96 -14.47 -0.32 -4.80
CA GLY A 96 -14.91 -1.65 -4.36
C GLY A 96 -16.19 -2.04 -5.08
N CYS A 97 -16.26 -3.23 -5.66
CA CYS A 97 -17.46 -3.73 -6.33
C CYS A 97 -18.01 -4.96 -5.62
N VAL A 98 -19.26 -4.88 -5.15
CA VAL A 98 -19.98 -6.05 -4.64
C VAL A 98 -20.56 -6.80 -5.84
N MET A 99 -20.06 -8.02 -6.08
CA MET A 99 -20.53 -8.95 -7.13
C MET A 99 -20.64 -8.31 -8.53
N ALA A 100 -19.67 -7.47 -8.93
CA ALA A 100 -19.59 -6.80 -10.24
C ALA A 100 -20.75 -5.85 -10.64
N VAL A 101 -21.84 -5.77 -9.85
CA VAL A 101 -23.03 -4.94 -10.17
C VAL A 101 -23.09 -3.67 -9.32
N LEU A 102 -22.66 -3.71 -8.05
CA LEU A 102 -22.71 -2.56 -7.15
C LEU A 102 -21.31 -2.07 -6.80
N CYS A 103 -20.77 -1.20 -7.65
CA CYS A 103 -19.48 -0.56 -7.43
C CYS A 103 -19.63 0.73 -6.63
N LYS A 104 -19.07 0.78 -5.42
CA LYS A 104 -18.88 2.02 -4.68
C LYS A 104 -17.45 2.51 -4.87
N THR A 105 -17.33 3.76 -5.30
CA THR A 105 -16.05 4.47 -5.33
C THR A 105 -15.94 5.31 -4.07
N GLN A 106 -14.85 5.15 -3.35
CA GLN A 106 -14.46 5.97 -2.23
C GLN A 106 -13.15 6.67 -2.56
N THR A 107 -13.01 7.91 -2.12
CA THR A 107 -11.76 8.66 -2.27
C THR A 107 -11.13 8.77 -0.90
N TRP A 108 -9.89 8.32 -0.79
CA TRP A 108 -9.06 8.47 0.40
C TRP A 108 -8.08 9.60 0.17
N THR A 109 -7.75 10.33 1.23
CA THR A 109 -6.83 11.46 1.18
C THR A 109 -5.58 11.10 1.96
N ARG A 110 -4.41 11.37 1.39
CA ARG A 110 -3.14 11.18 2.09
C ARG A 110 -3.08 12.09 3.32
N LEU A 111 -2.58 11.54 4.42
CA LEU A 111 -2.27 12.28 5.66
C LEU A 111 -0.83 12.77 5.65
#